data_AF-A0A2P2IU17-F1
#
_entry.id   AF-A0A2P2IU17-F1
#
_cell.length_a   1.000
_cell.length_b   1.000
_cell.length_c   1.000
_cell.angle_alpha   90.00
_cell.angle_beta   90.00
_cell.angle_gamma   90.00
#
_symmetry.space_group_name_H-M   'P 1'
#
loop_
_entity.id
_entity.type
_entity.pdbx_description
1 polymer ?
#
loop_
_entity_poly.entity_id
_entity_poly.type
_entity_poly.pdbx_seq_one_letter_code
_entity_poly.pdbx_strand_id
1 'polypeptide(L)' 'MNERGVKKTPGSSMIELDGAVNEFIAGEIQAHPDAKQMYDKKELLESVKAADSVGYVAETAGVFKEDLNE' A
#
# COMPACT_ATOMS: atom_id res chain seq x y z
N MET A 1 2.11 12.44 -1.43
CA MET A 1 1.53 13.55 -2.24
C MET A 1 2.01 14.92 -1.79
N ASN A 2 2.13 15.18 -0.48
CA ASN A 2 2.56 16.47 0.05
C ASN A 2 4.04 16.82 -0.26
N GLU A 3 4.95 15.85 -0.20
CA GLU A 3 6.39 16.09 -0.46
C GLU A 3 6.71 16.37 -1.94
N ARG A 4 5.81 15.99 -2.86
CA ARG A 4 5.94 16.23 -4.32
C ARG A 4 5.22 17.50 -4.79
N GLY A 5 4.72 18.35 -3.87
CA GLY A 5 4.07 19.63 -4.20
C GLY A 5 2.69 19.52 -4.88
N VAL A 6 2.11 18.31 -4.96
CA VAL A 6 0.81 18.08 -5.59
C VAL A 6 -0.30 18.39 -4.58
N LYS A 7 -0.92 19.58 -4.72
CA LYS A 7 -2.09 20.01 -3.92
C LYS A 7 -3.37 19.35 -4.42
N LYS A 8 -3.54 18.05 -4.17
CA LYS A 8 -4.85 17.40 -4.28
C LYS A 8 -5.38 17.11 -2.89
N THR A 9 -6.68 17.34 -2.69
CA THR A 9 -7.35 16.93 -1.45
C THR A 9 -7.12 15.42 -1.26
N PRO A 10 -6.58 14.99 -0.10
CA PRO A 10 -6.43 13.58 0.18
C PRO A 10 -7.78 12.87 0.08
N GLY A 11 -7.79 11.68 -0.51
CA GLY A 11 -8.95 10.79 -0.36
C GLY A 11 -9.04 10.30 1.08
N SER A 12 -10.24 10.13 1.61
CA SER A 12 -10.48 9.46 2.89
C SER A 12 -11.36 8.23 2.69
N SER A 13 -11.14 7.23 3.52
CA SER A 13 -11.93 5.98 3.59
C SER A 13 -12.28 5.72 5.05
N MET A 14 -13.38 5.03 5.32
CA MET A 14 -13.85 4.74 6.68
C MET A 14 -14.32 3.30 6.76
N ILE A 15 -13.95 2.61 7.84
CA ILE A 15 -14.35 1.22 8.11
C ILE A 15 -14.88 1.14 9.53
N GLU A 16 -16.05 0.52 9.71
CA GLU A 16 -16.59 0.16 11.01
C GLU A 16 -16.24 -1.29 11.35
N LEU A 17 -15.63 -1.51 12.50
CA LEU A 17 -15.25 -2.83 13.01
C LEU A 17 -15.41 -2.84 14.53
N ASP A 18 -16.08 -3.86 15.08
CA ASP A 18 -16.29 -4.04 16.52
C ASP A 18 -16.92 -2.83 17.24
N GLY A 19 -17.81 -2.11 16.54
CA GLY A 19 -18.44 -0.89 17.04
C GLY A 19 -17.51 0.32 17.10
N ALA A 20 -16.29 0.20 16.57
CA ALA A 20 -15.33 1.28 16.42
C ALA A 20 -15.27 1.73 14.95
N VAL A 21 -15.25 3.05 14.77
CA VAL A 21 -15.07 3.70 13.48
C VAL A 21 -13.60 4.02 13.29
N ASN A 22 -13.02 3.55 12.18
CA ASN A 22 -11.63 3.81 11.81
C ASN A 22 -11.60 4.61 10.49
N GLU A 23 -11.03 5.82 10.52
CA GLU A 23 -10.83 6.67 9.35
C GLU A 23 -9.39 6.53 8.82
N PHE A 24 -9.25 6.47 7.50
CA PHE A 24 -7.98 6.32 6.80
C PHE A 24 -7.82 7.43 5.78
N ILE A 25 -6.79 8.27 5.94
CA ILE A 25 -6.50 9.39 5.05
C ILE A 25 -5.34 9.01 4.13
N ALA A 26 -5.52 9.24 2.82
CA ALA A 26 -4.52 8.91 1.81
C ALA A 26 -3.20 9.67 2.04
N GLY A 27 -2.13 8.91 2.29
CA GLY A 27 -0.79 9.46 2.52
C GLY A 27 -0.42 9.68 3.99
N GLU A 28 -1.28 9.30 4.94
CA GLU A 28 -0.92 9.24 6.35
C GLU A 28 -0.16 7.95 6.65
N ILE A 29 1.14 8.07 6.95
CA ILE A 29 1.99 6.94 7.35
C ILE A 29 1.86 6.67 8.86
N GLN A 30 1.41 7.65 9.63
CA GLN A 30 1.57 7.69 11.09
C GLN A 30 0.26 7.49 11.87
N ALA A 31 -0.86 7.24 11.18
CA ALA A 31 -2.19 7.15 11.78
C ALA A 31 -2.44 5.82 12.52
N HIS A 32 -1.73 4.75 12.16
CA HIS A 32 -1.89 3.44 12.82
C HIS A 32 -0.63 3.07 13.62
N PRO A 33 -0.74 2.74 14.93
CA PRO A 33 0.42 2.41 15.77
C PRO A 33 1.25 1.24 15.21
N ASP A 34 0.58 0.31 14.50
CA ASP A 34 1.24 -0.84 13.87
C ASP A 34 1.57 -0.64 12.38
N ALA A 35 1.38 0.56 11.82
CA ALA A 35 1.63 0.81 10.39
C ALA A 35 3.03 0.33 9.98
N LYS A 36 4.03 0.63 10.80
CA LYS A 36 5.42 0.20 10.58
C LYS A 36 5.52 -1.33 10.47
N GLN A 37 4.90 -2.07 11.37
CA GLN A 37 4.93 -3.54 11.36
C GLN A 37 4.22 -4.10 10.12
N MET A 38 3.13 -3.47 9.67
CA MET A 38 2.39 -3.87 8.47
C MET A 38 3.24 -3.69 7.20
N TYR A 39 3.91 -2.54 7.05
CA TYR A 39 4.80 -2.29 5.91
C TYR A 39 6.09 -3.13 5.98
N ASP A 40 6.57 -3.46 7.18
CA ASP A 40 7.75 -4.31 7.38
C ASP A 40 7.48 -5.81 7.13
N LYS A 41 6.24 -6.24 6.84
CA LYS A 41 5.90 -7.63 6.46
C LYS A 41 6.43 -8.00 5.07
N LYS A 42 7.76 -8.05 4.94
CA LYS A 42 8.51 -8.49 3.76
C LYS A 42 8.11 -9.91 3.30
N GLU A 43 7.69 -10.77 4.23
CA GLU A 43 7.20 -12.12 3.94
C GLU A 43 6.01 -12.13 2.96
N LEU A 44 5.18 -11.07 2.93
CA LEU A 44 4.10 -10.93 1.96
C LEU A 44 4.61 -10.70 0.53
N LEU A 45 5.72 -9.98 0.37
CA LEU A 45 6.34 -9.82 -0.95
C LEU A 45 6.95 -11.14 -1.44
N GLU A 46 7.54 -11.91 -0.53
CA GLU A 46 8.14 -13.21 -0.85
C GLU A 46 7.07 -14.24 -1.21
N SER A 47 5.90 -14.22 -0.55
CA SER A 47 4.77 -15.10 -0.88
C SER A 47 4.13 -14.76 -2.23
N VAL A 48 4.08 -13.47 -2.63
CA VAL A 48 3.61 -13.07 -3.96
C VAL A 48 4.57 -13.55 -5.06
N LYS A 49 5.89 -13.47 -4.86
CA LYS A 49 6.87 -14.05 -5.79
C LYS A 49 6.73 -15.57 -5.90
N ALA A 50 6.43 -16.24 -4.78
CA ALA A 50 6.12 -17.66 -4.81
C ALA A 50 4.79 -17.94 -5.54
N ALA A 51 3.81 -17.03 -5.46
CA ALA A 51 2.54 -17.15 -6.18
C ALA A 51 2.72 -17.14 -7.71
N ASP A 52 3.70 -16.41 -8.24
CA ASP A 52 4.03 -16.43 -9.68
C ASP A 52 4.41 -17.85 -10.14
N SER A 53 5.08 -18.64 -9.28
CA SER A 53 5.44 -20.03 -9.58
C SER A 53 4.23 -20.99 -9.67
N VAL A 54 3.07 -20.58 -9.14
CA VAL A 54 1.80 -21.32 -9.25
C VAL A 54 0.82 -20.68 -10.24
N GLY A 55 1.29 -19.75 -11.07
CA GLY A 55 0.50 -19.17 -12.16
C GLY A 55 -0.29 -17.91 -11.80
N TYR A 56 -0.01 -17.29 -10.65
CA TYR A 56 -0.47 -15.92 -10.39
C TYR A 56 0.17 -14.96 -11.40
N VAL A 57 -0.62 -14.04 -11.95
CA VAL A 57 -0.14 -12.99 -12.86
C VAL A 57 -0.53 -11.66 -12.26
N ALA A 58 0.46 -10.91 -11.77
CA ALA A 58 0.22 -9.58 -11.22
C ALA A 58 -0.23 -8.61 -12.33
N GLU A 59 -1.36 -7.92 -12.10
CA GLU A 59 -1.80 -6.84 -12.99
C GLU A 59 -0.86 -5.65 -12.82
N THR A 60 -0.17 -5.27 -13.89
CA THR A 60 0.83 -4.20 -13.87
C THR A 60 0.59 -3.14 -14.94
N ALA A 61 -0.52 -3.20 -15.69
CA ALA A 61 -0.81 -2.28 -16.79
C ALA A 61 -0.90 -0.79 -16.38
N GLY A 62 -1.12 -0.50 -15.10
CA GLY A 62 -1.21 0.87 -14.56
C GLY A 62 -0.04 1.30 -13.67
N VAL A 63 1.01 0.49 -13.54
CA VAL A 63 2.13 0.75 -12.63
C VAL A 63 3.35 1.20 -13.44
N PHE A 64 3.93 2.34 -13.08
CA PHE A 64 5.21 2.78 -13.64
C PHE A 64 6.33 1.85 -13.14
N LYS A 65 6.91 1.06 -14.05
CA LYS A 65 8.09 0.24 -13.76
C LYS A 65 9.31 1.11 -14.05
N GLU A 66 10.05 1.50 -13.02
CA GLU A 66 11.38 2.04 -13.21
C GLU A 66 12.26 0.88 -13.67
N ASP A 67 12.69 0.91 -14.94
CA ASP A 67 13.71 0.01 -15.44
C ASP A 67 15.00 0.30 -14.66
N LEU A 68 15.28 -0.54 -13.65
CA LEU A 68 16.57 -0.56 -12.99
C LEU A 68 17.57 -1.07 -14.02
N ASN A 69 18.17 -0.14 -14.76
CA ASN A 69 19.34 -0.40 -15.58
C ASN A 69 20.46 -0.94 -14.68
N GLU A 70 21.05 -2.01 -15.20
CA GLU A 70 22.12 -2.88 -14.69
C GLU A 70 23.26 -2.21 -13.91
#